data_AF-A0A3D8P9A6-F1
#
_entry.id   AF-A0A3D8P9A6-F1
#
_cell.length_a   1.000
_cell.length_b   1.000
_cell.length_c   1.000
_cell.angle_alpha   90.00
_cell.angle_beta   90.00
_cell.angle_gamma   90.00
#
_symmetry.space_group_name_H-M   'P 1'
#
loop_
_entity.id
_entity.type
_entity.pdbx_description
1 polymer ?
#
loop_
_entity_poly.entity_id
_entity_poly.type
_entity_poly.pdbx_seq_one_letter_code
_entity_poly.pdbx_strand_id
1 'polypeptide(L)' 'MTTYPEIKPEARQRLDAFAAQTGTIPPEHVLIDEYGEGGTFTDEFLNYCRDTGLSLDWVWFGEGNQTVAREGGA' A
#
# COMPACT_ATOMS: atom_id res chain seq x y z
N MET A 1 1.51 -13.95 -18.19
CA MET A 1 0.16 -14.06 -17.61
C MET A 1 0.20 -13.18 -16.39
N THR A 2 -0.55 -12.08 -16.37
CA THR A 2 -0.59 -11.21 -15.21
C THR A 2 -1.28 -11.95 -14.06
N THR A 3 -0.57 -12.11 -12.95
CA THR A 3 -1.12 -12.69 -11.73
C THR A 3 -1.11 -11.65 -10.62
N TYR A 4 -2.07 -11.74 -9.69
CA TYR A 4 -2.16 -10.85 -8.55
C TYR A 4 -1.92 -11.68 -7.30
N PRO A 5 -0.66 -11.79 -6.84
CA PRO A 5 -0.36 -12.57 -5.65
C PRO A 5 -0.99 -11.92 -4.42
N GLU A 6 -1.44 -12.77 -3.50
CA GLU A 6 -1.98 -12.31 -2.22
C GLU A 6 -0.87 -11.70 -1.36
N ILE A 7 -1.17 -10.57 -0.72
CA ILE A 7 -0.26 -9.96 0.24
C ILE A 7 -0.31 -10.67 1.59
N LYS A 8 0.71 -10.43 2.41
CA LYS A 8 0.71 -10.91 3.80
C LYS A 8 -0.54 -10.40 4.52
N PRO A 9 -1.22 -11.24 5.32
CA PRO A 9 -2.46 -10.86 6.01
C PRO A 9 -2.27 -9.64 6.92
N GLU A 10 -1.09 -9.51 7.54
CA GLU A 10 -0.75 -8.36 8.38
C GLU A 10 -0.67 -7.04 7.58
N ALA A 11 -0.11 -7.09 6.36
CA ALA A 11 -0.06 -5.92 5.48
C ALA A 11 -1.46 -5.51 5.03
N ARG A 12 -2.35 -6.49 4.76
CA ARG A 12 -3.76 -6.21 4.44
C ARG A 12 -4.49 -5.57 5.61
N GLN A 13 -4.29 -6.07 6.84
CA GLN A 13 -4.89 -5.50 8.05
C GLN A 13 -4.43 -4.06 8.29
N ARG A 14 -3.14 -3.76 8.10
CA ARG A 14 -2.61 -2.39 8.21
C ARG A 14 -3.22 -1.47 7.17
N LEU A 15 -3.33 -1.93 5.93
CA LEU A 15 -3.95 -1.18 4.85
C LEU A 15 -5.43 -0.88 5.13
N ASP A 16 -6.19 -1.86 5.60
CA ASP A 16 -7.61 -1.72 5.93
C ASP A 16 -7.81 -0.80 7.15
N ALA A 17 -6.99 -0.97 8.19
CA ALA A 17 -7.00 -0.09 9.35
C ALA A 17 -6.66 1.36 9.00
N PHE A 18 -5.71 1.58 8.09
CA PHE A 18 -5.39 2.91 7.60
C PHE A 18 -6.57 3.50 6.82
N ALA A 19 -7.10 2.75 5.86
CA ALA A 19 -8.25 3.17 5.06
C ALA A 19 -9.48 3.53 5.92
N ALA A 20 -9.78 2.73 6.94
CA ALA A 20 -10.84 3.01 7.90
C ALA A 20 -10.60 4.30 8.71
N GLN A 21 -9.34 4.59 9.07
CA GLN A 21 -8.98 5.80 9.79
C GLN A 21 -9.03 7.05 8.92
N THR A 22 -8.60 6.95 7.66
CA THR A 22 -8.56 8.09 6.71
C THR A 22 -9.87 8.27 5.93
N GLY A 23 -10.81 7.33 6.05
CA GLY A 23 -12.05 7.32 5.28
C GLY A 23 -11.85 7.07 3.78
N THR A 24 -10.75 6.40 3.42
CA THR A 24 -10.40 6.06 2.04
C THR A 24 -10.73 4.60 1.74
N ILE A 25 -10.70 4.22 0.46
CA ILE A 25 -10.97 2.84 0.03
C ILE A 25 -9.65 2.23 -0.42
N PRO A 26 -9.20 1.12 0.19
CA PRO A 26 -7.95 0.49 -0.19
C PRO A 26 -8.12 -0.27 -1.52
N PRO A 27 -7.07 -0.35 -2.34
CA PRO A 27 -7.10 -1.08 -3.60
C PRO A 27 -7.32 -2.58 -3.38
N GLU A 28 -7.99 -3.23 -4.34
CA GLU A 28 -8.25 -4.67 -4.28
C GLU A 28 -6.97 -5.46 -4.59
N HIS A 29 -6.19 -4.99 -5.57
CA HIS A 29 -4.93 -5.61 -5.98
C HIS A 29 -3.76 -4.77 -5.50
N VAL A 30 -2.95 -5.32 -4.59
CA VAL A 30 -1.76 -4.64 -4.04
C VAL A 30 -0.47 -5.08 -4.74
N LEU A 31 -0.38 -6.36 -5.11
CA LEU A 31 0.75 -6.89 -5.87
C LEU A 31 0.31 -7.34 -7.25
N ILE A 32 1.22 -7.22 -8.22
CA ILE A 32 1.10 -7.67 -9.59
C ILE A 32 2.39 -8.38 -9.99
N ASP A 33 2.25 -9.56 -10.58
CA ASP A 33 3.34 -10.32 -11.15
C ASP A 33 3.04 -10.53 -12.64
N GLU A 34 3.64 -9.68 -13.48
CA GLU A 34 3.49 -9.74 -14.93
C GLU A 34 4.54 -10.65 -15.59
N TYR A 35 5.68 -10.82 -14.93
CA TYR A 35 6.89 -11.45 -15.49
C TYR A 35 7.37 -12.69 -14.73
N GLY A 36 6.72 -13.12 -13.64
CA GLY A 36 7.13 -14.32 -12.89
C GLY A 36 8.33 -14.12 -11.97
N GLU A 37 8.71 -12.87 -11.67
CA GLU A 37 9.92 -12.52 -10.92
C GLU A 37 9.66 -12.16 -9.44
N GLY A 38 8.46 -12.42 -8.93
CA GLY A 38 8.17 -12.37 -7.49
C GLY A 38 7.21 -11.27 -7.05
N GLY A 39 6.44 -10.70 -7.98
CA GLY A 39 5.41 -9.71 -7.70
C GLY A 39 5.96 -8.34 -7.28
N THR A 40 5.60 -7.30 -8.02
CA THR A 40 5.82 -5.90 -7.64
C THR A 40 4.50 -5.27 -7.15
N PHE A 41 4.55 -4.06 -6.61
CA PHE A 41 3.34 -3.30 -6.28
C PHE A 41 2.57 -2.87 -7.53
N THR A 42 1.24 -2.93 -7.47
CA THR A 42 0.37 -2.40 -8.53
C THR A 42 0.47 -0.89 -8.63
N ASP A 43 0.31 -0.34 -9.84
CA ASP A 43 0.15 1.11 -10.03
C ASP A 43 -1.03 1.68 -9.24
N GLU A 44 -2.11 0.92 -9.08
CA GLU A 44 -3.27 1.32 -8.27
C GLU A 44 -2.86 1.57 -6.81
N PHE A 45 -2.09 0.64 -6.22
CA PHE A 45 -1.60 0.78 -4.85
C PHE A 45 -0.55 1.89 -4.71
N LEU A 46 0.36 2.03 -5.67
CA LEU A 46 1.34 3.11 -5.65
C LEU A 46 0.69 4.49 -5.75
N ASN A 47 -0.35 4.63 -6.59
CA ASN A 47 -1.12 5.86 -6.69
C ASN A 47 -1.92 6.13 -5.40
N TYR A 48 -2.52 5.11 -4.81
CA TYR A 48 -3.19 5.23 -3.51
C TYR A 48 -2.24 5.72 -2.41
N CYS A 49 -1.03 5.14 -2.33
CA CYS A 49 -0.02 5.57 -1.37
C CYS A 49 0.42 7.01 -1.62
N ARG A 50 0.57 7.39 -2.88
CA ARG A 50 0.95 8.76 -3.26
C ARG A 50 -0.12 9.79 -2.89
N ASP A 51 -1.39 9.48 -3.12
CA ASP A 51 -2.51 10.39 -2.84
C ASP A 51 -2.76 10.56 -1.34
N THR A 52 -2.69 9.46 -0.59
CA THR A 52 -2.93 9.44 0.86
C THR A 52 -1.70 9.79 1.70
N GLY A 53 -0.51 9.76 1.10
CA GLY A 53 0.76 9.86 1.82
C GLY A 53 1.07 8.61 2.66
N LEU A 54 0.51 7.45 2.34
CA LEU A 54 0.77 6.19 3.05
C LEU A 54 2.21 5.74 2.85
N SER A 55 2.87 5.37 3.95
CA SER A 55 4.22 4.79 3.90
C SER A 55 4.15 3.32 3.52
N LEU A 56 4.81 2.95 2.42
CA LEU A 56 4.95 1.56 1.98
C LEU A 56 5.68 0.71 3.03
N ASP A 57 6.68 1.28 3.68
CA ASP A 57 7.48 0.61 4.71
C ASP A 57 6.62 0.25 5.93
N TRP A 58 5.74 1.18 6.34
CA TRP A 58 4.80 0.92 7.42
C TRP A 58 3.78 -0.16 7.06
N VAL A 59 3.24 -0.16 5.84
CA VAL A 59 2.29 -1.20 5.41
C VAL A 59 2.97 -2.58 5.40
N TRP A 60 4.20 -2.64 4.90
CA TRP A 60 4.89 -3.92 4.63
C TRP A 60 5.64 -4.49 5.82
N PHE A 61 6.33 -3.64 6.57
CA PHE A 61 7.17 -4.04 7.72
C PHE A 61 6.55 -3.64 9.06
N GLY A 62 5.56 -2.74 9.08
CA GLY A 62 5.01 -2.19 10.32
C GLY A 62 5.97 -1.26 11.05
N GLU A 63 7.06 -0.86 10.40
CA GLU A 63 8.10 0.01 10.96
C GLU A 63 7.85 1.48 10.56
N GLY A 64 8.32 2.41 11.39
CA GLY A 64 8.21 3.84 11.11
C GLY A 64 6.81 4.44 11.28
N ASN A 65 6.55 5.55 10.57
CA ASN A 65 5.30 6.30 10.66
C ASN A 65 4.30 5.88 9.58
N GLN A 66 3.00 5.86 9.91
CA GLN A 66 1.94 5.41 9.01
C GLN A 66 1.84 6.27 7.76
N THR A 67 2.00 7.58 7.93
CA THR A 67 2.07 8.53 6.83
C THR A 67 3.48 9.06 6.68
N VAL A 68 3.92 9.21 5.44
CA VAL A 68 5.02 10.12 5.14
C VAL A 68 4.45 11.53 5.28
N ALA A 69 4.94 12.29 6.25
CA ALA A 69 4.51 13.67 6.40
C ALA A 69 4.76 14.38 5.06
N ARG A 70 3.69 14.86 4.41
CA ARG A 70 3.88 15.96 3.46
C ARG A 70 4.40 17.10 4.32
N GLU A 71 5.65 17.50 4.12
CA GLU A 71 6.14 18.75 4.69
C GLU A 71 5.31 19.86 4.03
N GLY A 72 4.18 20.19 4.65
CA GLY A 72 3.41 21.37 4.34
C GLY A 72 4.26 22.54 4.77
N GLY A 73 4.89 23.19 3.79
CA GLY A 73 5.46 24.51 3.95
C GLY A 73 4.44 25.42 4.66
N ALA A 74 4.89 25.99 5.77
CA ALA A 74 4.23 27.06 6.49
C ALA A 74 4.07 28.31 5.62
#